data_AF-A0A0F9F7N5-F1
#
_entry.id   AF-A0A0F9F7N5-F1
#
_cell.length_a   1.000
_cell.length_b   1.000
_cell.length_c   1.000
_cell.angle_alpha   90.00
_cell.angle_beta   90.00
_cell.angle_gamma   90.00
#
_symmetry.space_group_name_H-M   'P 1'
#
loop_
_entity.id
_entity.type
_entity.pdbx_description
1 polymer ?
#
loop_
_entity_poly.entity_id
_entity_poly.type
_entity_poly.pdbx_seq_one_letter_code
_entity_poly.pdbx_strand_id
1 'polypeptide(L)'
;MGKSTKKRQETKAAAEEHFVEWFASTKNSGKSYRGVVGASIIPKYVSRYKKRQLRDYDNWTYRGKSHKIEKQQIELIRHAFAKYRVPRFLEQIFISEDKDKFDTFSKWYLAVAQGESLYKTCTRGILSKKETHFFIQAPDDLSVRQAIWWARAVAISNDIGIARRITQTAIARADYKNEFWIDVHRFFTNNPVPLKELEELLDYVISAHAENDNWTIKKRSLEAIRRHSERWHRDMSKLQYIGGGAWDGMDIPLRRYKTGKFDPNPQHNTETRWVIYEIRTGNELAREGNRMRHCVSGYKPRCMSGQCAIFTMRSNTM
;
A
#
# COMPACT_ATOMS: atom_id res chain seq x y z
N MET A 1 -58.13 -6.55 -7.61
CA MET A 1 -56.94 -5.72 -7.30
C MET A 1 -57.36 -4.26 -7.22
N GLY A 2 -56.98 -3.54 -6.16
CA GLY A 2 -57.52 -2.21 -5.84
C GLY A 2 -57.06 -1.11 -6.79
N LYS A 3 -57.96 -0.15 -7.07
CA LYS A 3 -57.73 1.02 -7.95
C LYS A 3 -56.45 1.81 -7.60
N SER A 4 -56.05 1.81 -6.33
CA SER A 4 -54.81 2.44 -5.83
C SER A 4 -53.54 1.75 -6.35
N THR A 5 -53.53 0.42 -6.40
CA THR A 5 -52.40 -0.37 -6.89
C THR A 5 -52.18 -0.17 -8.39
N LYS A 6 -53.28 -0.06 -9.16
CA LYS A 6 -53.25 0.20 -10.60
C LYS A 6 -52.69 1.59 -10.91
N LYS A 7 -53.16 2.62 -10.20
CA LYS A 7 -52.66 4.00 -10.35
C LYS A 7 -51.17 4.11 -10.02
N ARG A 8 -50.68 3.37 -9.02
CA ARG A 8 -49.26 3.33 -8.63
C ARG A 8 -48.37 2.63 -9.68
N GLN A 9 -48.90 1.58 -10.32
CA GLN A 9 -48.22 0.89 -11.42
C GLN A 9 -48.14 1.77 -12.67
N GLU A 10 -49.23 2.46 -13.01
CA GLU A 10 -49.29 3.39 -14.15
C GLU A 10 -48.33 4.57 -13.96
N THR A 11 -48.25 5.17 -12.76
CA THR A 11 -47.26 6.22 -12.47
C THR A 11 -45.82 5.73 -12.53
N LYS A 12 -45.58 4.45 -12.21
CA LYS A 12 -44.24 3.87 -12.23
C LYS A 12 -43.79 3.57 -13.66
N ALA A 13 -44.70 3.07 -14.50
CA ALA A 13 -44.48 2.85 -15.92
C ALA A 13 -44.19 4.17 -16.66
N ALA A 14 -44.98 5.23 -16.38
CA ALA A 14 -44.75 6.55 -16.97
C ALA A 14 -43.40 7.17 -16.55
N ALA A 15 -42.96 6.94 -15.30
CA ALA A 15 -41.65 7.38 -14.84
C ALA A 15 -40.49 6.59 -15.50
N GLU A 16 -40.71 5.31 -15.79
CA GLU A 16 -39.76 4.45 -16.50
C GLU A 16 -39.64 4.85 -17.97
N GLU A 17 -40.75 5.11 -18.66
CA GLU A 17 -40.75 5.63 -20.04
C GLU A 17 -40.04 6.99 -20.12
N HIS A 18 -40.38 7.92 -19.24
CA HIS A 18 -39.70 9.23 -19.19
C HIS A 18 -38.19 9.09 -18.92
N PHE A 19 -37.78 8.13 -18.07
CA PHE A 19 -36.36 7.85 -17.84
C PHE A 19 -35.69 7.28 -19.09
N VAL A 20 -36.33 6.36 -19.79
CA VAL A 20 -35.80 5.76 -21.03
C VAL A 20 -35.69 6.82 -22.13
N GLU A 21 -36.68 7.69 -22.29
CA GLU A 21 -36.67 8.80 -23.25
C GLU A 21 -35.60 9.84 -22.91
N TRP A 22 -35.47 10.22 -21.63
CA TRP A 22 -34.41 11.11 -21.17
C TRP A 22 -33.01 10.48 -21.34
N PHE A 23 -32.87 9.19 -21.07
CA PHE A 23 -31.60 8.46 -21.25
C PHE A 23 -31.24 8.28 -22.73
N ALA A 24 -32.24 8.12 -23.60
CA ALA A 24 -32.07 8.10 -25.04
C ALA A 24 -31.71 9.50 -25.59
N SER A 25 -32.32 10.56 -25.06
CA SER A 25 -32.05 11.95 -25.48
C SER A 25 -30.68 12.45 -25.02
N THR A 26 -30.12 11.88 -23.94
CA THR A 26 -28.74 12.16 -23.49
C THR A 26 -27.66 11.37 -24.25
N LYS A 27 -28.02 10.40 -25.10
CA LYS A 27 -27.10 9.72 -26.02
C LYS A 27 -26.96 10.46 -27.35
N ASN A 28 -26.45 11.70 -27.35
CA ASN A 28 -25.67 12.24 -28.48
C ASN A 28 -25.13 13.65 -28.19
N SER A 29 -24.10 13.70 -27.34
CA SER A 29 -23.04 14.69 -27.52
C SER A 29 -21.74 14.09 -27.01
N GLY A 30 -21.30 13.00 -27.66
CA GLY A 30 -19.91 12.59 -27.59
C GLY A 30 -19.05 13.65 -28.26
N LYS A 31 -18.93 14.84 -27.65
CA LYS A 31 -17.82 15.74 -27.93
C LYS A 31 -16.58 14.90 -27.64
N SER A 32 -15.94 14.41 -28.71
CA SER A 32 -14.55 14.03 -28.70
C SER A 32 -13.84 15.21 -28.03
N TYR A 33 -13.45 15.02 -26.77
CA TYR A 33 -12.71 16.03 -26.06
C TYR A 33 -11.35 16.08 -26.75
N ARG A 34 -11.22 17.01 -27.71
CA ARG A 34 -9.93 17.57 -28.14
C ARG A 34 -9.39 18.43 -27.00
N GLY A 35 -9.28 17.86 -25.81
CA GLY A 35 -8.39 18.36 -24.78
C GLY A 35 -7.00 17.97 -25.23
N VAL A 36 -6.46 18.72 -26.18
CA VAL A 36 -5.02 18.76 -26.43
C VAL A 36 -4.43 19.10 -25.07
N VAL A 37 -3.91 18.07 -24.41
CA VAL A 37 -2.90 18.30 -23.40
C VAL A 37 -1.75 18.89 -24.21
N GLY A 38 -1.68 20.22 -24.22
CA GLY A 38 -0.62 20.95 -24.87
C GLY A 38 0.72 20.42 -24.40
N ALA A 39 1.76 20.74 -25.15
CA ALA A 39 3.15 20.36 -24.93
C ALA A 39 3.69 20.51 -23.47
N SER A 40 2.93 21.11 -22.54
CA SER A 40 3.23 21.19 -21.11
C SER A 40 3.19 19.85 -20.35
N ILE A 41 2.58 18.79 -20.90
CA ILE A 41 2.69 17.43 -20.36
C ILE A 41 3.31 16.51 -21.41
N ILE A 42 4.43 16.91 -21.99
CA ILE A 42 5.41 15.92 -22.43
C ILE A 42 6.17 15.59 -21.14
N PRO A 43 5.88 14.45 -20.46
CA PRO A 43 6.66 14.11 -19.28
C PRO A 43 8.14 14.12 -19.67
N LYS A 44 9.01 14.70 -18.83
CA LYS A 44 10.48 14.76 -19.04
C LYS A 44 11.11 13.42 -19.46
N TYR A 45 10.38 12.33 -19.27
CA TYR A 45 10.73 10.96 -19.58
C TYR A 45 10.54 10.57 -21.06
N VAL A 46 9.60 11.19 -21.78
CA VAL A 46 9.37 10.87 -23.21
C VAL A 46 10.58 11.29 -24.03
N SER A 47 11.11 12.50 -23.79
CA SER A 47 12.35 12.96 -24.41
C SER A 47 13.55 12.07 -24.04
N ARG A 48 13.61 11.61 -22.79
CA ARG A 48 14.69 10.74 -22.28
C ARG A 48 14.77 9.39 -23.01
N TYR A 49 13.63 8.82 -23.40
CA TYR A 49 13.57 7.53 -24.12
C TYR A 49 13.18 7.69 -25.60
N LYS A 50 13.34 8.88 -26.20
CA LYS A 50 12.94 9.18 -27.58
C LYS A 50 13.42 8.15 -28.61
N LYS A 51 14.64 7.60 -28.45
CA LYS A 51 15.18 6.55 -29.36
C LYS A 51 14.40 5.22 -29.34
N ARG A 52 13.63 4.96 -28.28
CA ARG A 52 12.81 3.75 -28.12
C ARG A 52 11.34 4.00 -28.42
N GLN A 53 10.99 5.19 -28.91
CA GLN A 53 9.62 5.56 -29.22
C GLN A 53 9.11 4.76 -30.43
N LEU A 54 7.91 4.20 -30.30
CA LEU A 54 7.24 3.43 -31.36
C LEU A 54 6.30 4.29 -32.19
N ARG A 55 5.64 5.26 -31.53
CA ARG A 55 4.64 6.15 -32.14
C ARG A 55 4.90 7.56 -31.68
N ASP A 56 4.76 8.51 -32.61
CA ASP A 56 4.95 9.92 -32.29
C ASP A 56 3.95 10.36 -31.21
N TYR A 57 4.46 11.04 -30.18
CA TYR A 57 3.65 11.55 -29.07
C TYR A 57 2.87 12.79 -29.51
N ASP A 58 3.37 13.55 -30.50
CA ASP A 58 2.66 14.70 -31.07
C ASP A 58 1.38 14.27 -31.80
N ASN A 59 1.33 13.02 -32.27
CA ASN A 59 0.16 12.42 -32.91
C ASN A 59 -0.80 11.73 -31.92
N TRP A 60 -0.51 11.80 -30.61
CA TRP A 60 -1.38 11.19 -29.62
C TRP A 60 -2.62 12.05 -29.37
N THR A 61 -3.78 11.40 -29.32
CA THR A 61 -5.04 12.01 -28.89
C THR A 61 -5.63 11.16 -27.77
N TYR A 62 -5.94 11.79 -26.64
CA TYR A 62 -6.56 11.11 -25.51
C TYR A 62 -7.95 10.60 -25.90
N ARG A 63 -8.18 9.29 -25.80
CA ARG A 63 -9.46 8.65 -26.17
C ARG A 63 -10.40 8.46 -24.98
N GLY A 64 -9.93 8.71 -23.76
CA GLY A 64 -10.72 8.54 -22.54
C GLY A 64 -11.68 9.69 -22.25
N LYS A 65 -12.61 9.44 -21.32
CA LYS A 65 -13.57 10.45 -20.81
C LYS A 65 -13.09 11.14 -19.52
N SER A 66 -11.89 10.84 -19.04
CA SER A 66 -11.41 11.27 -17.72
C SER A 66 -10.51 12.50 -17.80
N HIS A 67 -10.79 13.51 -16.98
CA HIS A 67 -9.93 14.70 -16.82
C HIS A 67 -8.69 14.46 -15.95
N LYS A 68 -8.56 13.29 -15.31
CA LYS A 68 -7.39 12.97 -14.48
C LYS A 68 -6.10 12.92 -15.30
N ILE A 69 -5.16 13.79 -14.94
CA ILE A 69 -3.85 13.95 -15.58
C ILE A 69 -3.04 12.64 -15.59
N GLU A 70 -3.08 11.88 -14.50
CA GLU A 70 -2.40 10.60 -14.34
C GLU A 70 -2.85 9.59 -15.42
N LYS A 71 -4.16 9.50 -15.68
CA LYS A 71 -4.70 8.58 -16.68
C LYS A 71 -4.29 8.98 -18.10
N GLN A 72 -4.24 10.29 -18.36
CA GLN A 72 -3.78 10.83 -19.64
C GLN A 72 -2.29 10.53 -19.84
N GLN A 73 -1.46 10.71 -18.81
CA GLN A 73 -0.05 10.36 -18.83
C GLN A 73 0.19 8.86 -19.13
N ILE A 74 -0.52 7.95 -18.44
CA ILE A 74 -0.39 6.52 -18.71
C ILE A 74 -0.80 6.17 -20.14
N GLU A 75 -1.89 6.74 -20.65
CA GLU A 75 -2.33 6.48 -22.02
C GLU A 75 -1.34 7.03 -23.06
N LEU A 76 -0.76 8.21 -22.83
CA LEU A 76 0.32 8.78 -23.64
C LEU A 76 1.55 7.86 -23.65
N ILE A 77 2.00 7.40 -22.49
CA ILE A 77 3.16 6.51 -22.38
C ILE A 77 2.91 5.16 -23.07
N ARG A 78 1.69 4.61 -22.94
CA ARG A 78 1.29 3.40 -23.68
C ARG A 78 1.32 3.63 -25.18
N HIS A 79 0.77 4.75 -25.66
CA HIS A 79 0.80 5.10 -27.07
C HIS A 79 2.24 5.22 -27.57
N ALA A 80 3.06 6.02 -26.91
CA ALA A 80 4.42 6.30 -27.35
C ALA A 80 5.33 5.07 -27.34
N PHE A 81 5.20 4.17 -26.34
CA PHE A 81 6.23 3.16 -26.08
C PHE A 81 5.75 1.69 -26.05
N ALA A 82 4.45 1.42 -25.95
CA ALA A 82 3.96 0.06 -25.76
C ALA A 82 3.47 -0.59 -27.07
N LYS A 83 4.00 -1.77 -27.37
CA LYS A 83 3.48 -2.72 -28.35
C LYS A 83 2.57 -3.77 -27.68
N TYR A 84 2.91 -4.15 -26.45
CA TYR A 84 2.18 -5.13 -25.65
C TYR A 84 1.62 -4.52 -24.37
N ARG A 85 0.61 -5.17 -23.80
CA ARG A 85 0.03 -4.76 -22.52
C ARG A 85 1.05 -4.91 -21.40
N VAL A 86 1.18 -3.89 -20.57
CA VAL A 86 2.02 -3.89 -19.38
C VAL A 86 1.12 -4.00 -18.13
N PRO A 87 1.56 -4.71 -17.07
CA PRO A 87 0.86 -4.72 -15.77
C PRO A 87 0.69 -3.31 -15.19
N ARG A 88 -0.44 -3.03 -14.54
CA ARG A 88 -0.74 -1.65 -14.09
C ARG A 88 0.17 -1.20 -12.96
N PHE A 89 0.60 -2.11 -12.10
CA PHE A 89 1.54 -1.77 -11.02
C PHE A 89 2.85 -1.15 -11.55
N LEU A 90 3.27 -1.55 -12.76
CA LEU A 90 4.49 -1.04 -13.39
C LEU A 90 4.26 0.29 -14.12
N GLU A 91 3.02 0.61 -14.48
CA GLU A 91 2.65 1.90 -15.05
C GLU A 91 2.66 3.02 -14.00
N GLN A 92 2.42 2.68 -12.73
CA GLN A 92 2.41 3.63 -11.61
C GLN A 92 3.71 4.45 -11.50
N ILE A 93 4.83 3.97 -12.07
CA ILE A 93 6.11 4.68 -12.08
C ILE A 93 6.05 6.04 -12.79
N PHE A 94 5.14 6.22 -13.75
CA PHE A 94 5.02 7.45 -14.53
C PHE A 94 4.14 8.51 -13.87
N ILE A 95 3.46 8.13 -12.78
CA ILE A 95 2.56 9.00 -12.02
C ILE A 95 3.01 9.16 -10.56
N SER A 96 3.93 8.32 -10.08
CA SER A 96 4.51 8.39 -8.74
C SER A 96 5.56 9.51 -8.63
N GLU A 97 5.61 10.15 -7.47
CA GLU A 97 6.63 11.16 -7.13
C GLU A 97 7.97 10.55 -6.71
N ASP A 98 8.05 9.22 -6.52
CA ASP A 98 9.27 8.49 -6.12
C ASP A 98 10.28 8.44 -7.28
N LYS A 99 11.16 9.45 -7.31
CA LYS A 99 12.15 9.66 -8.37
C LYS A 99 13.37 8.73 -8.27
N ASP A 100 13.68 8.21 -7.09
CA ASP A 100 14.97 7.55 -6.80
C ASP A 100 15.20 6.27 -7.62
N LYS A 101 14.13 5.64 -8.11
CA LYS A 101 14.23 4.43 -8.95
C LYS A 101 13.50 4.54 -10.30
N PHE A 102 13.12 5.76 -10.70
CA PHE A 102 12.41 6.00 -11.96
C PHE A 102 13.16 5.41 -13.16
N ASP A 103 14.46 5.65 -13.27
CA ASP A 103 15.28 5.19 -14.40
C ASP A 103 15.39 3.68 -14.49
N THR A 104 15.41 3.00 -13.34
CA THR A 104 15.49 1.54 -13.30
C THR A 104 14.16 0.94 -13.74
N PHE A 105 13.06 1.35 -13.13
CA PHE A 105 11.76 0.74 -13.43
C PHE A 105 11.17 1.19 -14.75
N SER A 106 11.55 2.35 -15.28
CA SER A 106 11.18 2.76 -16.64
C SER A 106 11.80 1.86 -17.69
N LYS A 107 13.05 1.42 -17.49
CA LYS A 107 13.67 0.40 -18.37
C LYS A 107 12.91 -0.93 -18.30
N TRP A 108 12.45 -1.32 -17.11
CA TRP A 108 11.65 -2.54 -16.93
C TRP A 108 10.31 -2.43 -17.66
N TYR A 109 9.63 -1.29 -17.52
CA TYR A 109 8.41 -0.99 -18.27
C TYR A 109 8.65 -1.13 -19.77
N LEU A 110 9.68 -0.45 -20.32
CA LEU A 110 9.98 -0.48 -21.74
C LEU A 110 10.28 -1.88 -22.25
N ALA A 111 11.06 -2.67 -21.50
CA ALA A 111 11.36 -4.05 -21.86
C ALA A 111 10.07 -4.88 -22.01
N VAL A 112 9.15 -4.79 -21.05
CA VAL A 112 7.85 -5.49 -21.10
C VAL A 112 6.99 -4.95 -22.24
N ALA A 113 6.88 -3.63 -22.34
CA ALA A 113 6.04 -2.94 -23.32
C ALA A 113 6.44 -3.27 -24.76
N GLN A 114 7.71 -3.52 -25.01
CA GLN A 114 8.27 -3.79 -26.35
C GLN A 114 8.46 -5.29 -26.63
N GLY A 115 8.20 -6.16 -25.66
CA GLY A 115 8.33 -7.62 -25.80
C GLY A 115 9.77 -8.12 -25.71
N GLU A 116 10.66 -7.34 -25.09
CA GLU A 116 12.00 -7.79 -24.75
C GLU A 116 11.97 -8.77 -23.58
N SER A 117 13.01 -9.60 -23.46
CA SER A 117 13.16 -10.44 -22.28
C SER A 117 13.50 -9.58 -21.06
N LEU A 118 12.51 -9.33 -20.19
CA LEU A 118 12.71 -8.59 -18.93
C LEU A 118 13.84 -9.19 -18.09
N TYR A 119 13.94 -10.53 -18.05
CA TYR A 119 15.04 -11.20 -17.36
C TYR A 119 16.41 -10.82 -17.92
N LYS A 120 16.62 -11.01 -19.23
CA LYS A 120 17.94 -10.80 -19.84
C LYS A 120 18.36 -9.32 -19.82
N THR A 121 17.41 -8.40 -19.93
CA THR A 121 17.68 -6.96 -20.09
C THR A 121 17.74 -6.20 -18.76
N CYS A 122 16.96 -6.60 -17.76
CA CYS A 122 16.65 -5.73 -16.63
C CYS A 122 16.77 -6.39 -15.25
N THR A 123 16.34 -7.66 -15.11
CA THR A 123 16.22 -8.28 -13.77
C THR A 123 17.29 -9.33 -13.49
N ARG A 124 18.15 -9.70 -14.45
CA ARG A 124 19.28 -10.60 -14.21
C ARG A 124 20.18 -10.04 -13.10
N GLY A 125 20.48 -10.88 -12.10
CA GLY A 125 21.23 -10.48 -10.90
C GLY A 125 20.37 -9.82 -9.80
N ILE A 126 19.08 -9.57 -10.06
CA ILE A 126 18.11 -9.06 -9.08
C ILE A 126 17.05 -10.10 -8.78
N LEU A 127 16.48 -10.70 -9.82
CA LEU A 127 15.50 -11.77 -9.76
C LEU A 127 15.99 -12.96 -10.59
N SER A 128 15.61 -14.16 -10.19
CA SER A 128 15.70 -15.36 -11.01
C SER A 128 14.69 -15.32 -12.17
N LYS A 129 14.82 -16.26 -13.12
CA LYS A 129 13.83 -16.41 -14.22
C LYS A 129 12.42 -16.68 -13.67
N LYS A 130 12.32 -17.56 -12.66
CA LYS A 130 11.04 -17.94 -12.02
C LYS A 130 10.41 -16.73 -11.31
N GLU A 131 11.19 -15.99 -10.56
CA GLU A 131 10.72 -14.76 -9.89
C GLU A 131 10.32 -13.68 -10.89
N THR A 132 11.06 -13.52 -11.98
CA THR A 132 10.70 -12.56 -13.04
C THR A 132 9.36 -12.92 -13.70
N HIS A 133 9.10 -14.21 -13.88
CA HIS A 133 7.81 -14.69 -14.40
C HIS A 133 6.65 -14.33 -13.46
N PHE A 134 6.81 -14.53 -12.15
CA PHE A 134 5.79 -14.12 -11.19
C PHE A 134 5.67 -12.60 -11.06
N PHE A 135 6.77 -11.85 -11.15
CA PHE A 135 6.75 -10.39 -11.09
C PHE A 135 5.79 -9.77 -12.11
N ILE A 136 5.76 -10.26 -13.33
CA ILE A 136 4.81 -9.79 -14.36
C ILE A 136 3.34 -10.08 -14.01
N GLN A 137 3.10 -11.09 -13.17
CA GLN A 137 1.78 -11.49 -12.69
C GLN A 137 1.40 -10.86 -11.36
N ALA A 138 2.24 -9.97 -10.82
CA ALA A 138 1.98 -9.35 -9.53
C ALA A 138 0.66 -8.54 -9.57
N PRO A 139 -0.10 -8.52 -8.46
CA PRO A 139 -1.34 -7.76 -8.39
C PRO A 139 -1.15 -6.27 -8.69
N ASP A 140 -2.14 -5.70 -9.39
CA ASP A 140 -2.12 -4.30 -9.86
C ASP A 140 -2.14 -3.25 -8.72
N ASP A 141 -2.55 -3.65 -7.51
CA ASP A 141 -2.61 -2.79 -6.32
C ASP A 141 -1.26 -2.65 -5.59
N LEU A 142 -0.24 -3.41 -5.99
CA LEU A 142 1.09 -3.30 -5.42
C LEU A 142 1.90 -2.17 -6.07
N SER A 143 2.86 -1.62 -5.32
CA SER A 143 3.96 -0.86 -5.92
C SER A 143 4.96 -1.79 -6.60
N VAL A 144 5.84 -1.25 -7.45
CA VAL A 144 6.90 -2.05 -8.10
C VAL A 144 7.82 -2.74 -7.09
N ARG A 145 8.15 -2.09 -5.96
CA ARG A 145 8.98 -2.69 -4.91
C ARG A 145 8.24 -3.83 -4.21
N GLN A 146 6.97 -3.64 -3.89
CA GLN A 146 6.12 -4.70 -3.35
C GLN A 146 6.00 -5.87 -4.32
N ALA A 147 5.82 -5.62 -5.62
CA ALA A 147 5.73 -6.66 -6.64
C ALA A 147 7.01 -7.51 -6.73
N ILE A 148 8.19 -6.94 -6.52
CA ILE A 148 9.46 -7.69 -6.45
C ILE A 148 9.42 -8.69 -5.28
N TRP A 149 9.07 -8.23 -4.07
CA TRP A 149 9.03 -9.09 -2.88
C TRP A 149 7.89 -10.12 -2.96
N TRP A 150 6.75 -9.74 -3.51
CA TRP A 150 5.64 -10.63 -3.81
C TRP A 150 6.09 -11.77 -4.73
N ALA A 151 6.75 -11.43 -5.83
CA ALA A 151 7.21 -12.41 -6.81
C ALA A 151 8.23 -13.40 -6.23
N ARG A 152 9.15 -12.92 -5.40
CA ARG A 152 10.09 -13.78 -4.65
C ARG A 152 9.35 -14.72 -3.71
N ALA A 153 8.37 -14.21 -2.96
CA ALA A 153 7.61 -15.01 -2.02
C ALA A 153 6.80 -16.11 -2.74
N VAL A 154 6.11 -15.78 -3.84
CA VAL A 154 5.37 -16.76 -4.64
C VAL A 154 6.31 -17.78 -5.28
N ALA A 155 7.49 -17.35 -5.77
CA ALA A 155 8.45 -18.26 -6.38
C ALA A 155 8.97 -19.33 -5.41
N ILE A 156 9.08 -19.01 -4.12
CA ILE A 156 9.52 -19.92 -3.05
C ILE A 156 8.35 -20.77 -2.54
N SER A 157 7.26 -20.12 -2.11
CA SER A 157 6.18 -20.78 -1.35
C SER A 157 5.08 -21.37 -2.23
N ASN A 158 4.93 -20.90 -3.48
CA ASN A 158 3.76 -21.14 -4.32
C ASN A 158 2.42 -20.73 -3.66
N ASP A 159 2.47 -19.81 -2.69
CA ASP A 159 1.32 -19.34 -1.91
C ASP A 159 1.18 -17.81 -2.00
N ILE A 160 0.08 -17.37 -2.60
CA ILE A 160 -0.25 -15.94 -2.77
C ILE A 160 -0.53 -15.27 -1.42
N GLY A 161 -1.12 -15.99 -0.46
CA GLY A 161 -1.41 -15.50 0.88
C GLY A 161 -0.14 -15.17 1.68
N ILE A 162 0.88 -16.02 1.61
CA ILE A 162 2.21 -15.72 2.19
C ILE A 162 2.80 -14.47 1.54
N ALA A 163 2.78 -14.41 0.21
CA ALA A 163 3.31 -13.26 -0.53
C ALA A 163 2.58 -11.95 -0.18
N ARG A 164 1.25 -11.99 -0.04
CA ARG A 164 0.43 -10.85 0.39
C ARG A 164 0.77 -10.37 1.80
N ARG A 165 1.01 -11.29 2.74
CA ARG A 165 1.45 -10.92 4.10
C ARG A 165 2.81 -10.22 4.06
N ILE A 166 3.77 -10.77 3.32
CA ILE A 166 5.11 -10.16 3.16
C ILE A 166 5.04 -8.74 2.59
N THR A 167 4.15 -8.49 1.63
CA THR A 167 4.02 -7.14 1.02
C THR A 167 3.50 -6.05 1.97
N GLN A 168 3.00 -6.43 3.14
CA GLN A 168 2.44 -5.53 4.15
C GLN A 168 3.46 -5.13 5.23
N THR A 169 4.65 -5.74 5.25
CA THR A 169 5.63 -5.53 6.34
C THR A 169 6.79 -4.63 5.94
N ALA A 170 7.75 -4.45 6.85
CA ALA A 170 8.99 -3.71 6.60
C ALA A 170 9.81 -4.31 5.44
N ILE A 171 9.70 -5.62 5.17
CA ILE A 171 10.38 -6.29 4.04
C ILE A 171 10.03 -5.60 2.72
N ALA A 172 8.76 -5.25 2.52
CA ALA A 172 8.29 -4.62 1.28
C ALA A 172 8.91 -3.24 1.01
N ARG A 173 9.33 -2.54 2.07
CA ARG A 173 9.94 -1.21 2.03
C ARG A 173 11.47 -1.28 1.93
N ALA A 174 12.06 -2.43 2.24
CA ALA A 174 13.49 -2.63 2.23
C ALA A 174 14.08 -2.65 0.81
N ASP A 175 15.38 -2.38 0.71
CA ASP A 175 16.08 -2.48 -0.56
C ASP A 175 16.17 -3.94 -1.02
N TYR A 176 15.53 -4.23 -2.15
CA TYR A 176 15.43 -5.58 -2.72
C TYR A 176 16.77 -6.16 -3.21
N LYS A 177 17.84 -5.37 -3.20
CA LYS A 177 19.21 -5.81 -3.51
C LYS A 177 20.04 -6.13 -2.26
N ASN A 178 19.59 -5.72 -1.08
CA ASN A 178 20.33 -5.94 0.16
C ASN A 178 20.22 -7.42 0.58
N GLU A 179 21.36 -8.08 0.80
CA GLU A 179 21.43 -9.51 1.11
C GLU A 179 20.76 -9.87 2.44
N PHE A 180 20.90 -9.03 3.46
CA PHE A 180 20.24 -9.25 4.75
C PHE A 180 18.72 -9.32 4.57
N TRP A 181 18.12 -8.38 3.83
CA TRP A 181 16.68 -8.40 3.57
C TRP A 181 16.25 -9.55 2.67
N ILE A 182 17.10 -10.00 1.74
CA ILE A 182 16.86 -11.22 0.95
C ILE A 182 16.79 -12.45 1.86
N ASP A 183 17.68 -12.54 2.84
CA ASP A 183 17.70 -13.65 3.80
C ASP A 183 16.50 -13.61 4.74
N VAL A 184 16.13 -12.43 5.25
CA VAL A 184 14.94 -12.23 6.11
C VAL A 184 13.66 -12.59 5.35
N HIS A 185 13.52 -12.12 4.11
CA HIS A 185 12.41 -12.49 3.24
C HIS A 185 12.30 -14.00 3.04
N ARG A 186 13.41 -14.65 2.69
CA ARG A 186 13.46 -16.09 2.45
C ARG A 186 13.10 -16.86 3.72
N PHE A 187 13.61 -16.43 4.87
CA PHE A 187 13.33 -17.06 6.16
C PHE A 187 11.83 -17.05 6.48
N PHE A 188 11.18 -15.89 6.44
CA PHE A 188 9.75 -15.77 6.77
C PHE A 188 8.81 -16.29 5.69
N THR A 189 9.28 -16.40 4.44
CA THR A 189 8.53 -17.10 3.39
C THR A 189 8.50 -18.61 3.64
N ASN A 190 9.62 -19.19 4.10
CA ASN A 190 9.71 -20.62 4.44
C ASN A 190 9.13 -20.96 5.81
N ASN A 191 9.00 -19.98 6.70
CA ASN A 191 8.46 -20.12 8.05
C ASN A 191 7.27 -19.16 8.22
N PRO A 192 6.14 -19.42 7.54
CA PRO A 192 5.02 -18.50 7.55
C PRO A 192 4.38 -18.41 8.94
N VAL A 193 4.17 -17.19 9.41
CA VAL A 193 3.46 -16.86 10.65
C VAL A 193 2.33 -15.85 10.36
N PRO A 194 1.35 -15.67 11.26
CA PRO A 194 0.35 -14.61 11.14
C PRO A 194 1.00 -13.23 11.02
N LEU A 195 0.34 -12.30 10.31
CA LEU A 195 0.90 -10.98 10.00
C LEU A 195 1.40 -10.23 11.25
N LYS A 196 0.59 -10.23 12.32
CA LYS A 196 0.94 -9.57 13.57
C LYS A 196 2.23 -10.13 14.18
N GLU A 197 2.35 -11.45 14.23
CA GLU A 197 3.55 -12.11 14.74
C GLU A 197 4.75 -11.80 13.85
N LEU A 198 4.58 -11.81 12.52
CA LEU A 198 5.64 -11.44 11.59
C LEU A 198 6.17 -10.03 11.85
N GLU A 199 5.30 -9.06 12.11
CA GLU A 199 5.69 -7.69 12.44
C GLU A 199 6.48 -7.63 13.76
N GLU A 200 6.02 -8.30 14.81
CA GLU A 200 6.72 -8.38 16.11
C GLU A 200 8.10 -9.05 16.00
N LEU A 201 8.23 -10.09 15.18
CA LEU A 201 9.52 -10.73 14.93
C LEU A 201 10.44 -9.86 14.07
N LEU A 202 9.88 -9.13 13.10
CA LEU A 202 10.66 -8.20 12.27
C LEU A 202 11.20 -7.03 13.09
N ASP A 203 10.45 -6.50 14.05
CA ASP A 203 10.93 -5.44 14.94
C ASP A 203 12.20 -5.87 15.68
N TYR A 204 12.20 -7.08 16.24
CA TYR A 204 13.38 -7.66 16.87
C TYR A 204 14.53 -7.85 15.86
N VAL A 205 14.26 -8.44 14.69
CA VAL A 205 15.28 -8.71 13.66
C VAL A 205 15.95 -7.41 13.20
N ILE A 206 15.18 -6.34 13.04
CA ILE A 206 15.69 -5.01 12.67
C ILE A 206 16.56 -4.45 13.80
N SER A 207 16.10 -4.51 15.05
CA SER A 207 16.88 -4.03 16.21
C SER A 207 18.20 -4.79 16.35
N ALA A 208 18.16 -6.12 16.25
CA ALA A 208 19.33 -6.97 16.41
C ALA A 208 20.37 -6.75 15.31
N HIS A 209 19.93 -6.45 14.08
CA HIS A 209 20.83 -6.09 12.99
C HIS A 209 21.40 -4.68 13.14
N ALA A 210 20.61 -3.72 13.63
CA ALA A 210 21.09 -2.36 13.89
C ALA A 210 22.11 -2.28 15.04
N GLU A 211 21.99 -3.16 16.05
CA GLU A 211 22.98 -3.28 17.13
C GLU A 211 24.26 -4.01 16.70
N ASN A 212 24.16 -4.88 15.69
CA ASN A 212 25.28 -5.66 15.18
C ASN A 212 25.10 -5.98 13.69
N ASP A 213 25.85 -5.27 12.85
CA ASP A 213 25.82 -5.44 11.40
C ASP A 213 26.14 -6.88 10.94
N ASN A 214 26.87 -7.66 11.75
CA ASN A 214 27.18 -9.07 11.46
C ASN A 214 26.06 -10.04 11.88
N TRP A 215 24.96 -9.55 12.46
CA TRP A 215 23.82 -10.38 12.82
C TRP A 215 23.15 -10.94 11.56
N THR A 216 22.85 -12.25 11.55
CA THR A 216 22.23 -12.94 10.40
C THR A 216 21.11 -13.88 10.80
N ILE A 217 20.01 -13.90 10.05
CA ILE A 217 18.87 -14.80 10.33
C ILE A 217 19.16 -16.27 9.96
N LYS A 218 20.09 -16.53 9.04
CA LYS A 218 20.34 -17.86 8.41
C LYS A 218 20.60 -19.01 9.38
N LYS A 219 21.16 -18.74 10.56
CA LYS A 219 21.59 -19.76 11.55
C LYS A 219 20.60 -19.94 12.71
N ARG A 220 19.36 -19.48 12.55
CA ARG A 220 18.35 -19.46 13.62
C ARG A 220 17.10 -20.21 13.17
N SER A 221 16.46 -20.93 14.08
CA SER A 221 15.12 -21.48 13.86
C SER A 221 14.06 -20.44 14.20
N LEU A 222 12.82 -20.64 13.73
CA LEU A 222 11.69 -19.77 14.10
C LEU A 222 11.51 -19.68 15.62
N GLU A 223 11.62 -20.81 16.33
CA GLU A 223 11.56 -20.85 17.79
C GLU A 223 12.67 -20.06 18.47
N ALA A 224 13.89 -20.08 17.92
CA ALA A 224 14.98 -19.25 18.45
C ALA A 224 14.67 -17.75 18.25
N ILE A 225 14.12 -17.37 17.10
CA ILE A 225 13.71 -15.99 16.82
C ILE A 225 12.58 -15.54 17.75
N ARG A 226 11.56 -16.38 17.99
CA ARG A 226 10.49 -16.13 18.96
C ARG A 226 11.04 -15.88 20.36
N ARG A 227 11.86 -16.80 20.88
CA ARG A 227 12.47 -16.66 22.21
C ARG A 227 13.31 -15.40 22.35
N HIS A 228 14.08 -15.06 21.33
CA HIS A 228 14.89 -13.83 21.35
C HIS A 228 14.04 -12.56 21.26
N SER A 229 13.01 -12.55 20.41
CA SER A 229 12.06 -11.43 20.31
C SER A 229 11.32 -11.23 21.63
N GLU A 230 10.83 -12.29 22.27
CA GLU A 230 10.22 -12.21 23.60
C GLU A 230 11.17 -11.68 24.67
N ARG A 231 12.42 -12.17 24.69
CA ARG A 231 13.42 -11.69 25.64
C ARG A 231 13.71 -10.21 25.40
N TRP A 232 13.92 -9.81 24.16
CA TRP A 232 14.15 -8.42 23.77
C TRP A 232 12.97 -7.53 24.18
N HIS A 233 11.73 -7.96 23.93
CA HIS A 233 10.53 -7.24 24.39
C HIS A 233 10.46 -7.13 25.92
N ARG A 234 10.81 -8.18 26.67
CA ARG A 234 10.88 -8.13 28.14
C ARG A 234 11.95 -7.16 28.63
N ASP A 235 13.14 -7.19 28.02
CA ASP A 235 14.26 -6.33 28.39
C ASP A 235 13.96 -4.86 28.05
N MET A 236 13.37 -4.60 26.88
CA MET A 236 12.86 -3.28 26.50
C MET A 236 11.79 -2.77 27.46
N SER A 237 10.83 -3.63 27.84
CA SER A 237 9.78 -3.27 28.81
C SER A 237 10.37 -2.89 30.17
N LYS A 238 11.39 -3.62 30.65
CA LYS A 238 12.10 -3.29 31.90
C LYS A 238 12.83 -1.96 31.81
N LEU A 239 13.61 -1.75 30.75
CA LEU A 239 14.34 -0.48 30.55
C LEU A 239 13.38 0.72 30.47
N GLN A 240 12.20 0.52 29.89
CA GLN A 240 11.19 1.57 29.81
C GLN A 240 10.47 1.85 31.12
N TYR A 241 10.19 0.81 31.92
CA TYR A 241 9.63 0.95 33.25
C TYR A 241 10.60 1.65 34.21
N ILE A 242 11.90 1.35 34.09
CA ILE A 242 12.96 1.98 34.89
C ILE A 242 13.25 3.42 34.42
N GLY A 243 13.08 3.70 33.11
CA GLY A 243 13.55 4.94 32.50
C GLY A 243 12.58 6.12 32.48
N GLY A 244 11.37 6.03 33.05
CA GLY A 244 10.42 7.16 33.16
C GLY A 244 10.28 8.00 31.88
N GLY A 245 10.01 9.30 31.99
CA GLY A 245 10.07 10.25 30.87
C GLY A 245 8.72 10.71 30.36
N ALA A 246 8.59 12.04 30.23
CA ALA A 246 7.49 12.74 29.59
C ALA A 246 8.05 13.62 28.48
N TRP A 247 7.22 13.91 27.48
CA TRP A 247 7.52 14.86 26.42
C TRP A 247 6.32 15.79 26.23
N ASP A 248 6.58 16.99 25.71
CA ASP A 248 5.55 18.04 25.59
C ASP A 248 4.38 17.61 24.70
N GLY A 249 4.65 16.74 23.73
CA GLY A 249 3.68 16.24 22.77
C GLY A 249 3.25 17.31 21.76
N MET A 250 2.28 16.99 20.94
CA MET A 250 1.64 17.95 20.05
C MET A 250 0.51 18.70 20.77
N ASP A 251 0.28 19.97 20.43
CA ASP A 251 -0.84 20.77 20.96
C ASP A 251 -2.20 20.35 20.34
N ILE A 252 -2.53 19.06 20.45
CA ILE A 252 -3.78 18.47 19.99
C ILE A 252 -4.57 18.04 21.24
N PRO A 253 -5.71 18.70 21.54
CA PRO A 253 -6.47 18.41 22.73
C PRO A 253 -7.16 17.05 22.63
N LEU A 254 -7.39 16.43 23.80
CA LEU A 254 -8.20 15.22 23.93
C LEU A 254 -9.57 15.44 23.27
N ARG A 255 -9.95 14.54 22.36
CA ARG A 255 -11.23 14.58 21.65
C ARG A 255 -12.15 13.46 22.14
N ARG A 256 -13.43 13.80 22.33
CA ARG A 256 -14.48 12.83 22.66
C ARG A 256 -15.52 12.86 21.54
N TYR A 257 -15.88 11.68 21.04
CA TYR A 257 -16.92 11.54 20.02
C TYR A 257 -18.00 10.58 20.52
N LYS A 258 -19.25 10.85 20.16
CA LYS A 258 -20.38 9.95 20.41
C LYS A 258 -20.87 9.45 19.06
N THR A 259 -20.99 8.14 18.92
CA THR A 259 -21.55 7.49 17.74
C THR A 259 -22.63 6.52 18.18
N GLY A 260 -23.73 6.41 17.43
CA GLY A 260 -24.80 5.52 17.82
C GLY A 260 -25.98 5.51 16.87
N LYS A 261 -26.83 4.49 16.96
CA LYS A 261 -28.14 4.48 16.31
C LYS A 261 -29.18 4.96 17.30
N PHE A 262 -29.97 5.94 16.88
CA PHE A 262 -31.16 6.37 17.58
C PHE A 262 -32.37 5.60 17.03
N ASP A 263 -32.97 4.77 17.86
CA ASP A 263 -34.19 4.01 17.62
C ASP A 263 -35.34 4.68 18.41
N PRO A 264 -36.58 4.72 17.88
CA PRO A 264 -37.74 5.21 18.61
C PRO A 264 -38.00 4.45 19.92
N ASN A 265 -37.59 3.18 20.02
CA ASN A 265 -37.53 2.44 21.27
C ASN A 265 -36.15 2.66 21.93
N PRO A 266 -36.08 3.38 23.07
CA PRO A 266 -34.81 3.70 23.74
C PRO A 266 -33.95 2.49 24.11
N GLN A 267 -34.57 1.31 24.23
CA GLN A 267 -33.89 0.05 24.56
C GLN A 267 -33.04 -0.50 23.40
N HIS A 268 -33.25 -0.01 22.18
CA HIS A 268 -32.46 -0.39 21.00
C HIS A 268 -31.42 0.68 20.62
N ASN A 269 -31.32 1.75 21.40
CA ASN A 269 -30.25 2.72 21.21
C ASN A 269 -28.90 2.05 21.49
N THR A 270 -27.97 2.26 20.57
CA THR A 270 -26.57 1.86 20.77
C THR A 270 -25.75 3.13 20.89
N GLU A 271 -25.19 3.43 22.07
CA GLU A 271 -24.27 4.57 22.25
C GLU A 271 -22.85 4.02 22.42
N THR A 272 -21.95 4.39 21.52
CA THR A 272 -20.51 4.16 21.66
C THR A 272 -19.82 5.51 21.85
N ARG A 273 -19.09 5.66 22.96
CA ARG A 273 -18.31 6.86 23.25
C ARG A 273 -16.84 6.61 22.94
N TRP A 274 -16.30 7.38 22.02
CA TRP A 274 -14.90 7.35 21.64
C TRP A 274 -14.11 8.44 22.36
N VAL A 275 -12.88 8.12 22.78
CA VAL A 275 -11.90 9.06 23.32
C VAL A 275 -10.61 8.90 22.54
N ILE A 276 -10.06 10.01 22.04
CA ILE A 276 -8.79 10.06 21.32
C ILE A 276 -7.87 11.05 22.03
N TYR A 277 -6.66 10.63 22.39
CA TYR A 277 -5.66 11.50 23.00
C TYR A 277 -4.24 11.04 22.68
N GLU A 278 -3.30 11.97 22.75
CA GLU A 278 -1.88 11.71 22.58
C GLU A 278 -1.29 11.08 23.85
N ILE A 279 -0.47 10.05 23.67
CA ILE A 279 0.36 9.48 24.73
C ILE A 279 1.60 10.36 24.89
N ARG A 280 1.82 10.89 26.10
CA ARG A 280 2.92 11.84 26.39
C ARG A 280 3.94 11.35 27.40
N THR A 281 3.76 10.13 27.89
CA THR A 281 4.67 9.53 28.88
C THR A 281 5.09 8.13 28.49
N GLY A 282 6.31 7.76 28.88
CA GLY A 282 6.81 6.39 28.68
C GLY A 282 5.95 5.34 29.37
N ASN A 283 5.36 5.67 30.51
CA ASN A 283 4.48 4.78 31.27
C ASN A 283 3.15 4.52 30.56
N GLU A 284 2.51 5.57 30.02
CA GLU A 284 1.30 5.40 29.22
C GLU A 284 1.58 4.68 27.91
N LEU A 285 2.74 4.92 27.29
CA LEU A 285 3.17 4.23 26.08
C LEU A 285 3.35 2.73 26.34
N ALA A 286 3.99 2.36 27.46
CA ALA A 286 4.13 0.96 27.87
C ALA A 286 2.76 0.32 28.18
N ARG A 287 1.86 1.03 28.86
CA ARG A 287 0.50 0.55 29.15
C ARG A 287 -0.31 0.32 27.88
N GLU A 288 -0.26 1.25 26.93
CA GLU A 288 -0.94 1.09 25.64
C GLU A 288 -0.32 -0.05 24.84
N GLY A 289 1.02 -0.15 24.84
CA GLY A 289 1.80 -1.27 24.31
C GLY A 289 1.26 -2.63 24.76
N ASN A 290 1.18 -2.82 26.08
CA ASN A 290 0.64 -4.01 26.71
C ASN A 290 -0.84 -4.26 26.37
N ARG A 291 -1.68 -3.22 26.41
CA ARG A 291 -3.13 -3.34 26.18
C ARG A 291 -3.46 -3.83 24.78
N MET A 292 -2.79 -3.25 23.78
CA MET A 292 -2.99 -3.58 22.36
C MET A 292 -2.14 -4.79 21.91
N ARG A 293 -1.26 -5.29 22.80
CA ARG A 293 -0.23 -6.30 22.49
C ARG A 293 0.55 -5.89 21.24
N HIS A 294 1.16 -4.71 21.28
CA HIS A 294 1.95 -4.14 20.17
C HIS A 294 3.16 -3.38 20.72
N CYS A 295 4.25 -3.34 19.96
CA CYS A 295 5.53 -2.77 20.41
C CYS A 295 5.65 -1.25 20.12
N VAL A 296 4.68 -0.44 20.57
CA VAL A 296 4.82 1.04 20.49
C VAL A 296 5.89 1.60 21.40
N SER A 297 6.32 0.80 22.38
CA SER A 297 7.46 1.04 23.22
C SER A 297 8.69 1.54 22.44
N GLY A 298 9.03 0.94 21.30
CA GLY A 298 10.21 1.31 20.52
C GLY A 298 10.24 2.76 20.02
N TYR A 299 9.10 3.45 20.02
CA TYR A 299 8.98 4.83 19.58
C TYR A 299 9.33 5.86 20.65
N LYS A 300 9.53 5.47 21.92
CA LYS A 300 9.83 6.39 23.03
C LYS A 300 10.94 7.41 22.69
N PRO A 301 12.12 7.03 22.14
CA PRO A 301 13.16 8.01 21.81
C PRO A 301 12.74 9.01 20.73
N ARG A 302 11.92 8.56 19.76
CA ARG A 302 11.39 9.41 18.67
C ARG A 302 10.28 10.35 19.14
N CYS A 303 9.48 9.92 20.11
CA CYS A 303 8.51 10.78 20.78
C CYS A 303 9.21 11.85 21.62
N MET A 304 10.25 11.47 22.36
CA MET A 304 11.05 12.41 23.15
C MET A 304 11.79 13.45 22.29
N SER A 305 12.21 13.09 21.08
CA SER A 305 12.88 14.02 20.14
C SER A 305 11.91 14.78 19.23
N GLY A 306 10.59 14.61 19.39
CA GLY A 306 9.57 15.29 18.58
C GLY A 306 9.45 14.78 17.14
N GLN A 307 10.09 13.66 16.79
CA GLN A 307 10.04 13.08 15.44
C GLN A 307 8.72 12.38 15.12
N CYS A 308 7.99 11.92 16.14
CA CYS A 308 6.67 11.34 15.99
C CYS A 308 5.81 11.51 17.24
N ALA A 309 4.49 11.49 17.07
CA ALA A 309 3.54 11.43 18.17
C ALA A 309 2.69 10.17 18.06
N ILE A 310 2.27 9.64 19.21
CA ILE A 310 1.46 8.43 19.29
C ILE A 310 0.12 8.78 19.92
N PHE A 311 -0.97 8.42 19.23
CA PHE A 311 -2.33 8.61 19.71
C PHE A 311 -2.95 7.27 20.08
N THR A 312 -3.72 7.26 21.15
CA THR A 312 -4.62 6.15 21.48
C THR A 312 -6.06 6.55 21.19
N MET A 313 -6.84 5.59 20.68
CA MET A 313 -8.27 5.70 20.49
C MET A 313 -8.96 4.59 21.29
N ARG A 314 -9.97 4.96 22.07
CA ARG A 314 -10.71 4.04 22.96
C ARG A 314 -12.20 4.21 22.76
N SER A 315 -12.93 3.09 22.69
CA SER A 315 -14.39 3.07 22.77
C SER A 315 -14.83 2.52 24.13
N ASN A 316 -15.81 3.19 24.73
CA ASN A 316 -16.66 2.59 25.77
C ASN A 316 -18.04 2.40 25.16
N THR A 317 -18.45 1.15 25.00
CA THR A 317 -19.84 0.79 24.73
C THR A 317 -20.54 0.74 26.09
N MET A 318 -21.57 1.56 26.28
CA MET A 318 -22.47 1.43 27.44
C MET A 318 -23.59 0.46 27.11
#